data_AF-A0A5K0ZFY0-F1
#
_entry.id   AF-A0A5K0ZFY0-F1
#
_cell.length_a   1.000
_cell.length_b   1.000
_cell.length_c   1.000
_cell.angle_alpha   90.00
_cell.angle_beta   90.00
_cell.angle_gamma   90.00
#
_symmetry.space_group_name_H-M   'P 1'
#
loop_
_entity.id
_entity.type
_entity.pdbx_description
1 polymer ?
#
loop_
_entity_poly.entity_id
_entity_poly.type
_entity_poly.pdbx_seq_one_letter_code
_entity_poly.pdbx_strand_id
1 'polypeptide(L)'
;GSVEELLGIDLTKHAIAAIEECSITLSSLVNFEVLEAMQRLAEKPWVSSLPYEKNACVLNTGVLLINSDGLENDILESILWWDKVFSNRKS
;
A
#
# COMPACT_ATOMS: atom_id res chain seq x y z
N GLY A 1 -5.33 -12.19 20.91
CA GLY A 1 -6.50 -12.61 20.15
C GLY A 1 -6.19 -13.89 19.40
N SER A 2 -7.22 -14.52 18.85
CA SER A 2 -7.06 -15.67 17.95
C SER A 2 -7.09 -15.20 16.49
N VAL A 3 -6.58 -16.01 15.55
CA VAL A 3 -6.56 -15.63 14.13
C VAL A 3 -7.98 -15.60 13.55
N GLU A 4 -8.89 -16.40 14.10
CA GLU A 4 -10.30 -16.47 13.71
C GLU A 4 -11.04 -15.16 13.98
N GLU A 5 -10.62 -14.38 14.99
CA GLU A 5 -11.17 -13.04 15.25
C GLU A 5 -10.92 -12.09 14.06
N LEU A 6 -9.82 -12.27 13.33
CA LEU A 6 -9.50 -11.48 12.13
C LEU A 6 -10.47 -11.78 10.99
N LEU A 7 -10.93 -13.03 10.86
CA LEU A 7 -11.91 -13.41 9.84
C LEU A 7 -13.31 -12.79 10.08
N GLY A 8 -13.56 -12.28 11.29
CA GLY A 8 -14.78 -11.55 11.64
C GLY A 8 -14.78 -10.08 11.23
N ILE A 9 -13.67 -9.55 10.70
CA ILE A 9 -13.58 -8.16 10.25
C ILE A 9 -14.35 -8.01 8.92
N ASP A 10 -15.33 -7.11 8.90
CA ASP A 10 -16.11 -6.83 7.70
C ASP A 10 -15.31 -6.02 6.68
N LEU A 11 -14.88 -6.70 5.61
CA LEU A 11 -14.19 -6.13 4.46
C LEU A 11 -15.10 -5.95 3.24
N THR A 12 -16.43 -6.04 3.39
CA THR A 12 -17.36 -5.98 2.24
C THR A 12 -17.21 -4.70 1.40
N LYS A 13 -16.74 -3.60 2.02
CA LYS A 13 -16.50 -2.31 1.35
C LYS A 13 -15.02 -1.96 1.15
N HIS A 14 -14.09 -2.83 1.57
CA HIS A 14 -12.66 -2.55 1.58
C HIS A 14 -11.88 -3.74 1.02
N ALA A 15 -10.97 -3.48 0.09
CA ALA A 15 -10.13 -4.53 -0.49
C ALA A 15 -9.14 -5.12 0.54
N ILE A 16 -8.69 -4.29 1.49
CA ILE A 16 -7.59 -4.59 2.41
C ILE A 16 -7.90 -4.00 3.79
N ALA A 17 -7.52 -4.70 4.86
CA ALA A 17 -7.35 -4.13 6.18
C ALA A 17 -5.97 -4.47 6.76
N ALA A 18 -5.41 -3.53 7.51
CA ALA A 18 -4.12 -3.65 8.16
C ALA A 18 -4.15 -2.94 9.51
N ILE A 19 -3.15 -3.21 10.34
CA ILE A 19 -2.96 -2.53 11.62
C ILE A 19 -2.23 -1.21 11.36
N GLU A 20 -2.68 -0.12 11.98
CA GLU A 20 -1.94 1.15 11.94
C GLU A 20 -0.75 1.11 12.91
N GLU A 21 0.41 1.56 12.44
CA GLU A 21 1.59 1.83 13.25
C GLU A 21 1.82 3.34 13.28
N CYS A 22 1.46 3.97 14.40
CA CYS A 22 1.51 5.43 14.56
C CYS A 22 2.80 5.93 15.24
N SER A 23 3.73 5.03 15.60
CA SER A 23 5.05 5.46 16.12
C SER A 23 5.92 6.13 15.04
N ILE A 24 5.59 5.90 13.77
CA ILE A 24 6.20 6.53 12.60
C ILE A 24 5.10 7.08 11.68
N THR A 25 5.41 8.19 11.02
CA THR A 25 4.50 8.83 10.06
C THR A 25 4.94 8.56 8.64
N LEU A 26 4.03 8.70 7.68
CA LEU A 26 4.37 8.57 6.26
C LEU A 26 5.52 9.52 5.84
N SER A 27 5.53 10.74 6.37
CA SER A 27 6.61 11.74 6.17
C SER A 27 7.97 11.34 6.70
N SER A 28 8.03 10.40 7.66
CA SER A 28 9.30 9.87 8.16
C SER A 28 9.91 8.81 7.23
N LEU A 29 9.08 8.17 6.39
CA LEU A 29 9.51 7.13 5.44
C LEU A 29 9.70 7.67 4.02
N VAL A 30 8.94 8.70 3.64
CA VAL A 30 8.91 9.23 2.29
C VAL A 30 9.37 10.68 2.28
N ASN A 31 10.42 10.98 1.52
CA ASN A 31 10.76 12.36 1.20
C ASN A 31 9.78 12.90 0.16
N PHE A 32 8.81 13.68 0.62
CA PHE A 32 7.76 14.22 -0.24
C PHE A 32 8.26 15.25 -1.27
N GLU A 33 9.34 15.98 -0.99
CA GLU A 33 9.91 16.92 -1.98
C GLU A 33 10.50 16.15 -3.16
N VAL A 34 11.22 15.06 -2.87
CA VAL A 34 11.76 14.16 -3.90
C VAL A 34 10.63 13.48 -4.66
N LEU A 35 9.60 12.99 -3.96
CA LEU A 35 8.43 12.38 -4.59
C LEU A 35 7.73 13.35 -5.55
N GLU A 36 7.47 14.58 -5.11
CA GLU A 36 6.85 15.63 -5.93
C GLU A 36 7.73 15.99 -7.14
N ALA A 37 9.06 16.05 -6.96
CA ALA A 37 9.99 16.28 -8.07
C ALA A 37 9.97 15.12 -9.09
N MET A 38 9.96 13.87 -8.63
CA MET A 38 9.89 12.70 -9.51
C MET A 38 8.54 12.62 -10.25
N GLN A 39 7.43 12.96 -9.60
CA GLN A 39 6.12 13.03 -10.25
C GLN A 39 6.10 14.06 -11.39
N ARG A 40 6.73 15.22 -11.22
CA ARG A 40 6.81 16.26 -12.27
C ARG A 40 7.61 15.83 -13.49
N LEU A 41 8.59 14.95 -13.31
CA LEU A 41 9.45 14.45 -14.39
C LEU A 41 8.89 13.20 -15.07
N ALA A 42 7.91 12.54 -14.46
CA ALA A 42 7.35 11.31 -15.00
C ALA A 42 6.42 11.58 -16.19
N GLU A 43 6.57 10.80 -17.26
CA GLU A 43 5.69 10.87 -18.43
C GLU A 43 4.24 10.46 -18.11
N LYS A 44 4.07 9.60 -17.10
CA LYS A 44 2.77 9.16 -16.57
C LYS A 44 2.81 9.12 -15.04
N PRO A 45 1.74 9.53 -14.34
CA PRO A 45 1.64 9.37 -12.89
C PRO A 45 1.74 7.89 -12.51
N TRP A 46 2.69 7.56 -11.64
CA TRP A 46 2.92 6.20 -11.12
C TRP A 46 2.51 6.07 -9.65
N VAL A 47 1.90 7.13 -9.12
CA VAL A 47 1.43 7.33 -7.75
C VAL A 47 0.19 8.22 -7.81
N SER A 48 -0.66 8.15 -6.79
CA SER A 48 -1.91 8.92 -6.74
C SER A 48 -1.65 10.42 -6.89
N SER A 49 -2.51 11.09 -7.67
CA SER A 49 -2.52 12.56 -7.78
C SER A 49 -3.26 13.23 -6.62
N LEU A 50 -3.91 12.45 -5.75
CA LEU A 50 -4.57 12.98 -4.57
C LEU A 50 -3.52 13.42 -3.53
N PRO A 51 -3.78 14.49 -2.77
CA PRO A 51 -2.89 14.92 -1.71
C PRO A 51 -2.67 13.80 -0.70
N TYR A 52 -1.40 13.53 -0.38
CA TYR A 52 -1.05 12.59 0.68
C TYR A 52 -1.18 13.25 2.05
N GLU A 53 -1.84 12.56 2.97
CA GLU A 53 -1.81 12.90 4.40
C GLU A 53 -0.43 12.58 4.97
N LYS A 54 0.50 13.55 4.90
CA LYS A 54 1.92 13.36 5.25
C LYS A 54 2.12 12.87 6.69
N ASN A 55 1.19 13.19 7.58
CA ASN A 55 1.22 12.80 8.99
C ASN A 55 0.36 11.56 9.31
N ALA A 56 -0.17 10.88 8.29
CA ALA A 56 -0.87 9.62 8.51
C ALA A 56 0.05 8.57 9.14
N CYS A 57 -0.53 7.71 9.98
CA CYS A 57 0.11 6.50 10.44
C CYS A 57 0.43 5.60 9.24
N VAL A 58 1.45 4.77 9.39
CA VAL A 58 1.80 3.80 8.35
C VAL A 58 1.12 2.47 8.62
N LEU A 59 1.13 1.59 7.63
CA LEU A 59 0.60 0.24 7.79
C LEU A 59 1.66 -0.64 8.45
N ASN A 60 1.29 -1.33 9.52
CA ASN A 60 2.04 -2.46 10.04
C ASN A 60 1.75 -3.68 9.15
N THR A 61 2.74 -4.10 8.37
CA THR A 61 2.61 -5.21 7.43
C THR A 61 2.80 -6.59 8.09
N GLY A 62 2.93 -6.67 9.42
CA GLY A 62 3.04 -7.94 10.15
C GLY A 62 1.78 -8.80 10.04
N VAL A 63 0.61 -8.17 9.85
CA VAL A 63 -0.66 -8.82 9.57
C VAL A 63 -1.42 -7.99 8.52
N LEU A 64 -1.83 -8.64 7.43
CA LEU A 64 -2.60 -8.03 6.35
C LEU A 64 -3.80 -8.93 6.04
N LEU A 65 -5.01 -8.36 6.07
CA LEU A 65 -6.21 -9.06 5.62
C LEU A 65 -6.56 -8.56 4.23
N ILE A 66 -6.80 -9.51 3.33
CA ILE A 66 -7.08 -9.24 1.93
C ILE A 66 -8.45 -9.85 1.62
N ASN A 67 -9.39 -9.02 1.18
CA ASN A 67 -10.63 -9.49 0.58
C ASN A 67 -10.37 -9.75 -0.91
N SER A 68 -10.20 -11.01 -1.30
CA SER A 68 -9.92 -11.40 -2.68
C SER A 68 -11.02 -10.97 -3.65
N ASP A 69 -12.27 -10.93 -3.20
CA ASP A 69 -13.42 -10.57 -4.04
C ASP A 69 -13.51 -9.05 -4.25
N GLY A 70 -12.93 -8.28 -3.32
CA GLY A 70 -12.81 -6.83 -3.38
C GLY A 70 -11.53 -6.33 -4.05
N LEU A 71 -10.58 -7.22 -4.38
CA LEU A 71 -9.43 -6.87 -5.20
C LEU A 71 -9.86 -6.83 -6.67
N GLU A 72 -9.94 -5.63 -7.23
CA GLU A 72 -10.04 -5.48 -8.69
C GLU A 72 -8.83 -6.15 -9.36
N ASN A 73 -9.05 -6.76 -10.53
CA ASN A 73 -8.01 -7.48 -11.27
C ASN A 73 -6.74 -6.64 -11.45
N ASP A 74 -6.89 -5.32 -11.65
CA ASP A 74 -5.79 -4.37 -11.84
C ASP A 74 -4.85 -4.29 -10.62
N ILE A 75 -5.36 -4.45 -9.39
CA ILE A 75 -4.54 -4.45 -8.16
C ILE A 75 -3.70 -5.74 -8.11
N LEU A 76 -4.32 -6.89 -8.39
CA LEU A 76 -3.61 -8.17 -8.39
C LEU A 76 -2.55 -8.20 -9.48
N GLU A 77 -2.87 -7.73 -10.69
CA GLU A 77 -1.91 -7.60 -11.79
C GLU A 77 -0.76 -6.64 -11.42
N SER A 78 -1.06 -5.52 -10.75
CA SER A 78 -0.05 -4.57 -10.29
C SER A 78 0.89 -5.17 -9.26
N ILE A 79 0.38 -5.94 -8.29
CA ILE A 79 1.19 -6.64 -7.29
C ILE A 79 2.12 -7.65 -7.97
N LEU A 80 1.58 -8.47 -8.88
CA LEU A 80 2.36 -9.46 -9.62
C LEU A 80 3.43 -8.81 -10.51
N TRP A 81 3.13 -7.66 -11.10
CA TRP A 81 4.10 -6.89 -11.88
C TRP A 81 5.26 -6.39 -11.01
N TRP A 82 4.98 -5.82 -9.84
CA TRP A 82 6.00 -5.35 -8.91
C TRP A 82 6.87 -6.50 -8.38
N ASP A 83 6.26 -7.64 -8.03
CA ASP A 83 6.99 -8.84 -7.62
C ASP A 83 7.97 -9.31 -8.69
N LYS A 84 7.54 -9.32 -9.96
CA LYS A 84 8.42 -9.61 -11.10
C LYS A 84 9.57 -8.59 -11.22
N VAL A 85 9.29 -7.30 -11.07
CA VAL A 85 10.32 -6.24 -11.12
C VAL A 85 11.37 -6.43 -10.03
N PHE A 86 10.95 -6.74 -8.79
CA PHE A 86 11.87 -6.96 -7.68
C PHE A 86 12.63 -8.29 -7.79
N SER A 87 11.98 -9.35 -8.27
CA SER A 87 12.59 -10.65 -8.50
C SER A 87 13.68 -10.62 -9.58
N ASN A 88 13.47 -9.83 -10.65
CA ASN A 88 14.43 -9.67 -11.73
C ASN A 88 15.68 -8.85 -11.35
N ARG A 89 15.73 -8.23 -10.17
CA ARG A 89 16.96 -7.58 -9.66
C ARG A 89 17.95 -8.54 -9.00
N LYS A 90 17.61 -9.84 -8.88
CA LYS A 90 18.48 -10.88 -8.31
C LYS A 90 19.38 -11.59 -9.35
N SER A 91 19.55 -11.05 -10.58
CA SER A 91 20.50 -11.57 -11.58
C SER A 91 21.77 -10.72 -11.66
#